data_AF-A0A4P8XSH4-F1
#
_entry.id   AF-A0A4P8XSH4-F1
#
_cell.length_a   1.000
_cell.length_b   1.000
_cell.length_c   1.000
_cell.angle_alpha   90.00
_cell.angle_beta   90.00
_cell.angle_gamma   90.00
#
_symmetry.space_group_name_H-M   'P 1'
#
loop_
_entity.id
_entity.type
_entity.pdbx_description
1 polymer ?
#
loop_
_entity_poly.entity_id
_entity_poly.type
_entity_poly.pdbx_seq_one_letter_code
_entity_poly.pdbx_strand_id
1 'polypeptide(L)'
;MIIEKDLLALSDVAKLCGTSNSNVSNWRTRDSSFPEPYNETSAGPIWKAEDIVTYLQKKFGDGYDVISTGNMSSKRMAIIGRARGGKSFFNSRFVYDRTGFVYLFCGNSADKTACPIYIKISEYITLEYYVFHSDFNSIYLADDDDDELKKLRERVSSLVDQPYWQDNIEKMVEIEGVIREIRVVEERYPNRKNSNTYIDTFQRPSVFCKEILRECGLGVIEIVDTPGVSGNVEASKIAKSDIYLFLLKPENSDESQTLRKIVTEIKADVATSKAVFLYKKEAILFTKQEYEDERLSIRKDMAAFSELFKDLKGNIISTELDVLDPTSHCILFPTMSRDRITLPEELFLEDVKGKLLEAFKPEDETSKDEEFKKTVSELGNQAEEFVLNIMRNIPVHGLGAGEKKYTVEDVIAERHDRVMTKDNYRLRTDLDNAYSRESSILDNYFSSFTAAEYPEEWQQIIIKYVHKKLTSSVRTDRGLGVGTHHWEERPARTMLIEESILADRILTNILDKDERYRNIPYRNALKDSNITSATWNYVGCINDDDAVTKLKIVKQCLLHVIVSSRQEIVLCRYVGGLRKIAEYKILENMGYKKDKCMEELKTIPF
;
A
#
# COMPACT_ATOMS: atom_id res chain seq x y z
N MET A 1 -1.98 -10.88 -22.04
CA MET A 1 -1.27 -11.75 -21.07
C MET A 1 -0.30 -10.92 -20.26
N ILE A 2 -0.09 -11.27 -18.99
CA ILE A 2 0.90 -10.61 -18.13
C ILE A 2 1.92 -11.62 -17.64
N ILE A 3 3.19 -11.20 -17.64
CA ILE A 3 4.30 -11.96 -17.07
C ILE A 3 4.79 -11.22 -15.82
N GLU A 4 4.54 -11.81 -14.65
CA GLU A 4 4.90 -11.26 -13.34
C GLU A 4 6.30 -11.70 -12.85
N LYS A 5 7.02 -12.49 -13.65
CA LYS A 5 8.40 -12.91 -13.36
C LYS A 5 9.36 -12.14 -14.25
N ASP A 6 10.53 -11.77 -13.74
CA ASP A 6 11.57 -11.14 -14.58
C ASP A 6 12.39 -12.16 -15.33
N LEU A 7 12.60 -13.32 -14.71
CA LEU A 7 13.37 -14.42 -15.26
C LEU A 7 12.44 -15.61 -15.46
N LEU A 8 12.50 -16.15 -16.68
CA LEU A 8 11.69 -17.28 -17.09
C LEU A 8 12.60 -18.47 -17.32
N ALA A 9 12.31 -19.58 -16.64
CA ALA A 9 12.85 -20.87 -17.02
C ALA A 9 12.09 -21.42 -18.23
N LEU A 10 12.63 -22.48 -18.84
CA LEU A 10 12.00 -23.14 -19.98
C LEU A 10 10.56 -23.59 -19.68
N SER A 11 10.30 -24.10 -18.47
CA SER A 11 8.96 -24.48 -18.01
C SER A 11 8.01 -23.30 -17.85
N ASP A 12 8.52 -22.14 -17.46
CA ASP A 12 7.72 -20.92 -17.35
C ASP A 12 7.25 -20.47 -18.75
N VAL A 13 8.17 -20.43 -19.72
CA VAL A 13 7.83 -20.08 -21.11
C VAL A 13 6.81 -21.07 -21.70
N ALA A 14 6.97 -22.37 -21.42
CA ALA A 14 6.05 -23.39 -21.88
C ALA A 14 4.65 -23.20 -21.30
N LYS A 15 4.55 -22.97 -19.99
CA LYS A 15 3.28 -22.70 -19.30
C LYS A 15 2.61 -21.43 -19.84
N LEU A 16 3.36 -20.34 -19.99
CA LEU A 16 2.86 -19.07 -20.54
C LEU A 16 2.25 -19.23 -21.93
N CYS A 17 2.88 -20.04 -22.78
CA CYS A 17 2.41 -20.26 -24.14
C CYS A 17 1.34 -21.37 -24.24
N GLY A 18 0.99 -22.03 -23.13
CA GLY A 18 0.10 -23.20 -23.15
C GLY A 18 0.64 -24.36 -23.98
N THR A 19 1.96 -24.59 -23.94
CA THR A 19 2.67 -25.59 -24.75
C THR A 19 3.57 -26.48 -23.88
N SER A 20 4.22 -27.48 -24.47
CA SER A 20 5.14 -28.36 -23.76
C SER A 20 6.56 -27.79 -23.72
N ASN A 21 7.34 -28.19 -22.70
CA ASN A 21 8.77 -27.89 -22.61
C ASN A 21 9.51 -28.25 -23.90
N SER A 22 9.18 -29.41 -24.48
CA SER A 22 9.77 -29.90 -25.73
C SER A 22 9.53 -28.94 -26.90
N ASN A 23 8.36 -28.30 -26.98
CA ASN A 23 8.07 -27.32 -28.03
C ASN A 23 8.90 -26.04 -27.87
N VAL A 24 9.11 -25.57 -26.63
CA VAL A 24 9.99 -24.43 -26.38
C VAL A 24 11.44 -24.77 -26.71
N SER A 25 11.91 -25.98 -26.38
CA SER A 25 13.23 -26.47 -26.81
C SER A 25 13.35 -26.52 -28.34
N ASN A 26 12.28 -26.91 -29.04
CA ASN A 26 12.25 -26.88 -30.51
C ASN A 26 12.28 -25.46 -31.06
N TRP A 27 11.61 -24.48 -30.42
CA TRP A 27 11.71 -23.09 -30.82
C TRP A 27 13.15 -22.58 -30.66
N ARG A 28 13.76 -22.82 -29.50
CA ARG A 28 15.17 -22.46 -29.27
C ARG A 28 16.11 -22.99 -30.36
N THR A 29 15.89 -24.23 -30.82
CA THR A 29 16.80 -24.88 -31.79
C THR A 29 16.48 -24.58 -33.25
N ARG A 30 15.22 -24.28 -33.58
CA ARG A 30 14.76 -24.20 -34.99
C ARG A 30 14.22 -22.85 -35.40
N ASP A 31 13.83 -22.01 -34.44
CA ASP A 31 13.32 -20.68 -34.69
C ASP A 31 14.43 -19.67 -34.38
N SER A 32 15.06 -19.17 -35.44
CA SER A 32 16.17 -18.21 -35.34
C SER A 32 15.77 -16.87 -34.71
N SER A 33 14.47 -16.61 -34.55
CA SER A 33 13.98 -15.41 -33.86
C SER A 33 13.75 -15.62 -32.37
N PHE A 34 13.83 -16.86 -31.87
CA PHE A 34 13.75 -17.15 -30.44
C PHE A 34 14.98 -16.58 -29.73
N PRO A 35 14.83 -15.92 -28.57
CA PRO A 35 15.93 -15.23 -27.92
C PRO A 35 16.96 -16.21 -27.35
N GLU A 36 18.23 -15.81 -27.40
CA GLU A 36 19.28 -16.51 -26.67
C GLU A 36 19.04 -16.40 -25.16
N PRO A 37 19.39 -17.44 -24.38
CA PRO A 37 19.23 -17.41 -22.94
C PRO A 37 20.12 -16.32 -22.32
N TYR A 38 19.57 -15.60 -21.35
CA TYR A 38 20.31 -14.65 -20.54
C TYR A 38 21.41 -15.34 -19.72
N ASN A 39 21.13 -16.56 -19.23
CA ASN A 39 22.10 -17.39 -18.53
C ASN A 39 21.80 -18.89 -18.71
N GLU A 40 22.86 -19.70 -18.79
CA GLU A 40 22.80 -21.16 -18.78
C GLU A 40 23.20 -21.66 -17.40
N THR A 41 22.23 -22.16 -16.63
CA THR A 41 22.49 -22.70 -15.29
C THR A 41 22.51 -24.22 -15.30
N SER A 42 22.97 -24.84 -14.21
CA SER A 42 22.87 -26.30 -14.01
C SER A 42 21.42 -26.82 -14.03
N ALA A 43 20.44 -25.96 -13.72
CA ALA A 43 19.02 -26.29 -13.80
C ALA A 43 18.42 -26.05 -15.20
N GLY A 44 19.20 -25.49 -16.14
CA GLY A 44 18.80 -25.18 -17.50
C GLY A 44 18.91 -23.70 -17.89
N PRO A 45 18.51 -23.36 -19.13
CA PRO A 45 18.54 -22.00 -19.65
C PRO A 45 17.47 -21.11 -19.00
N ILE A 46 17.83 -19.84 -18.81
CA ILE A 46 16.97 -18.79 -18.23
C ILE A 46 16.95 -17.59 -19.18
N TRP A 47 15.77 -17.01 -19.40
CA TRP A 47 15.57 -15.83 -20.23
C TRP A 47 15.06 -14.66 -19.42
N LYS A 48 15.34 -13.42 -19.87
CA LYS A 48 14.60 -12.26 -19.39
C LYS A 48 13.19 -12.30 -19.96
N ALA A 49 12.21 -11.92 -19.14
CA ALA A 49 10.82 -11.87 -19.56
C ALA A 49 10.61 -10.93 -20.75
N GLU A 50 11.30 -9.78 -20.80
CA GLU A 50 11.22 -8.82 -21.91
C GLU A 50 11.63 -9.40 -23.27
N ASP A 51 12.67 -10.24 -23.29
CA ASP A 51 13.14 -10.90 -24.51
C ASP A 51 12.09 -11.89 -25.03
N ILE A 52 11.47 -12.64 -24.10
CA ILE A 52 10.37 -13.56 -24.41
C ILE A 52 9.14 -12.79 -24.87
N VAL A 53 8.75 -11.68 -24.21
CA VAL A 53 7.64 -10.83 -24.65
C VAL A 53 7.85 -10.35 -26.08
N THR A 54 9.04 -9.83 -26.38
CA THR A 54 9.39 -9.33 -27.72
C THR A 54 9.25 -10.43 -28.78
N TYR A 55 9.71 -11.64 -28.45
CA TYR A 55 9.55 -12.80 -29.32
C TYR A 55 8.08 -13.19 -29.53
N LEU A 56 7.30 -13.27 -28.46
CA LEU A 56 5.91 -13.68 -28.52
C LEU A 56 5.05 -12.69 -29.32
N GLN A 57 5.26 -11.38 -29.14
CA GLN A 57 4.60 -10.35 -29.93
C GLN A 57 4.88 -10.50 -31.43
N LYS A 58 6.14 -10.75 -31.81
CA LYS A 58 6.52 -11.01 -33.21
C LYS A 58 5.92 -12.29 -33.76
N LYS A 59 5.89 -13.35 -32.96
CA LYS A 59 5.43 -14.68 -33.39
C LYS A 59 3.93 -14.79 -33.56
N PHE A 60 3.15 -14.16 -32.66
CA PHE A 60 1.70 -14.31 -32.62
C PHE A 60 0.94 -13.10 -33.20
N GLY A 61 1.65 -12.00 -33.53
CA GLY A 61 1.09 -10.84 -34.22
C GLY A 61 0.19 -9.95 -33.35
N ASP A 62 -0.51 -9.01 -34.00
CA ASP A 62 -1.17 -7.85 -33.37
C ASP A 62 -2.31 -8.17 -32.39
N GLY A 63 -2.89 -9.38 -32.46
CA GLY A 63 -3.92 -9.83 -31.52
C GLY A 63 -3.37 -10.33 -30.18
N TYR A 64 -2.07 -10.64 -30.11
CA TYR A 64 -1.43 -11.25 -28.95
C TYR A 64 -0.61 -10.20 -28.18
N ASP A 65 -1.27 -9.57 -27.21
CA ASP A 65 -0.65 -8.55 -26.38
C ASP A 65 -0.12 -9.15 -25.08
N VAL A 66 1.20 -9.16 -24.95
CA VAL A 66 1.91 -9.58 -23.73
C VAL A 66 2.67 -8.41 -23.16
N ILE A 67 2.56 -8.24 -21.85
CA ILE A 67 3.33 -7.24 -21.11
C ILE A 67 4.07 -7.98 -20.00
N SER A 68 5.35 -7.66 -19.83
CA SER A 68 6.11 -8.07 -18.65
C SER A 68 6.00 -6.98 -17.61
N THR A 69 5.48 -7.32 -16.44
CA THR A 69 5.45 -6.42 -15.28
C THR A 69 6.64 -6.63 -14.37
N GLY A 70 7.33 -7.77 -14.51
CA GLY A 70 8.31 -8.23 -13.53
C GLY A 70 7.66 -8.52 -12.18
N ASN A 71 8.50 -8.76 -11.17
CA ASN A 71 7.99 -8.91 -9.80
C ASN A 71 7.56 -7.55 -9.26
N MET A 72 6.25 -7.27 -9.28
CA MET A 72 5.68 -6.03 -8.75
C MET A 72 5.23 -6.16 -7.30
N SER A 73 5.39 -7.33 -6.66
CA SER A 73 5.00 -7.49 -5.27
C SER A 73 5.78 -6.49 -4.41
N SER A 74 5.02 -5.73 -3.62
CA SER A 74 5.56 -4.65 -2.83
C SER A 74 5.03 -4.70 -1.41
N LYS A 75 5.88 -4.36 -0.46
CA LYS A 75 5.50 -4.11 0.93
C LYS A 75 5.87 -2.70 1.35
N ARG A 76 5.04 -2.12 2.20
CA ARG A 76 5.15 -0.73 2.64
C ARG A 76 5.42 -0.67 4.13
N MET A 77 6.37 0.15 4.53
CA MET A 77 6.65 0.45 5.93
C MET A 77 6.59 1.95 6.19
N ALA A 78 5.96 2.36 7.28
CA ALA A 78 5.93 3.76 7.69
C ALA A 78 6.84 3.98 8.89
N ILE A 79 7.62 5.06 8.86
CA ILE A 79 8.48 5.44 9.99
C ILE A 79 7.99 6.76 10.54
N ILE A 80 7.59 6.70 11.80
CA ILE A 80 6.93 7.78 12.52
C ILE A 80 7.81 8.15 13.69
N GLY A 81 8.01 9.44 13.90
CA GLY A 81 8.77 9.93 15.03
C GLY A 81 9.09 11.39 14.90
N ARG A 82 9.48 11.99 16.01
CA ARG A 82 9.82 13.41 16.04
C ARG A 82 11.00 13.75 15.13
N ALA A 83 11.14 15.04 14.89
CA ALA A 83 12.28 15.56 14.17
C ALA A 83 13.59 15.18 14.90
N ARG A 84 14.67 14.99 14.14
CA ARG A 84 16.00 14.64 14.67
C ARG A 84 16.01 13.35 15.50
N GLY A 85 15.13 12.41 15.17
CA GLY A 85 15.09 11.08 15.79
C GLY A 85 16.16 10.12 15.24
N GLY A 86 16.55 10.28 13.97
CA GLY A 86 17.44 9.35 13.27
C GLY A 86 16.74 8.52 12.19
N LYS A 87 15.52 8.88 11.78
CA LYS A 87 14.74 8.18 10.75
C LYS A 87 15.51 7.98 9.44
N SER A 88 16.07 9.06 8.90
CA SER A 88 16.84 8.99 7.65
C SER A 88 18.15 8.19 7.79
N PHE A 89 18.73 8.11 8.99
CA PHE A 89 19.86 7.21 9.27
C PHE A 89 19.44 5.75 9.23
N PHE A 90 18.30 5.41 9.83
CA PHE A 90 17.73 4.07 9.72
C PHE A 90 17.43 3.71 8.25
N ASN A 91 16.79 4.62 7.51
CA ASN A 91 16.46 4.44 6.08
C ASN A 91 17.69 4.16 5.22
N SER A 92 18.81 4.85 5.51
CA SER A 92 20.05 4.63 4.77
C SER A 92 20.60 3.20 4.89
N ARG A 93 20.09 2.34 5.78
CA ARG A 93 20.53 0.93 5.89
C ARG A 93 19.86 0.03 4.88
N PHE A 94 18.77 0.49 4.26
CA PHE A 94 18.07 -0.25 3.22
C PHE A 94 18.60 0.05 1.81
N VAL A 95 19.35 1.14 1.64
CA VAL A 95 19.80 1.62 0.33
C VAL A 95 21.27 1.33 0.09
N TYR A 96 21.65 1.19 -1.18
CA TYR A 96 23.01 0.87 -1.59
C TYR A 96 23.97 2.05 -1.35
N ASP A 97 23.68 3.23 -1.92
CA ASP A 97 24.47 4.43 -1.69
C ASP A 97 24.03 5.14 -0.40
N ARG A 98 24.49 4.59 0.73
CA ARG A 98 24.20 5.09 2.07
C ARG A 98 24.64 6.54 2.26
N THR A 99 25.83 6.86 1.75
CA THR A 99 26.48 8.14 1.96
C THR A 99 25.76 9.23 1.17
N GLY A 100 25.50 9.01 -0.13
CA GLY A 100 24.72 9.95 -0.92
C GLY A 100 23.30 10.14 -0.39
N PHE A 101 22.65 9.06 0.04
CA PHE A 101 21.32 9.15 0.66
C PHE A 101 21.32 10.01 1.93
N VAL A 102 22.29 9.81 2.82
CA VAL A 102 22.45 10.63 4.04
C VAL A 102 22.74 12.08 3.68
N TYR A 103 23.60 12.37 2.72
CA TYR A 103 23.85 13.74 2.29
C TYR A 103 22.59 14.42 1.73
N LEU A 104 21.78 13.67 0.99
CA LEU A 104 20.57 14.19 0.38
C LEU A 104 19.45 14.43 1.41
N PHE A 105 19.24 13.52 2.37
CA PHE A 105 18.07 13.57 3.26
C PHE A 105 18.37 13.86 4.74
N CYS A 106 19.62 13.84 5.21
CA CYS A 106 19.96 14.21 6.59
C CYS A 106 20.38 15.68 6.72
N GLY A 107 19.83 16.37 7.73
CA GLY A 107 20.09 17.80 8.01
C GLY A 107 21.20 18.11 9.01
N ASN A 108 22.05 17.16 9.39
CA ASN A 108 23.09 17.37 10.41
C ASN A 108 22.58 18.14 11.64
N SER A 109 21.49 17.65 12.25
CA SER A 109 20.79 18.26 13.40
C SER A 109 19.82 19.41 13.06
N ALA A 110 19.65 19.78 11.79
CA ALA A 110 18.53 20.59 11.31
C ALA A 110 17.35 19.72 10.86
N ASP A 111 16.15 20.31 10.89
CA ASP A 111 14.93 19.67 10.38
C ASP A 111 14.92 19.80 8.86
N LYS A 112 15.30 18.70 8.20
CA LYS A 112 15.47 18.66 6.74
C LYS A 112 14.21 18.22 6.01
N THR A 113 13.58 17.14 6.45
CA THR A 113 12.38 16.57 5.84
C THR A 113 11.14 17.45 6.07
N ALA A 114 10.81 18.32 5.10
CA ALA A 114 9.66 19.24 5.14
C ALA A 114 8.37 18.64 4.55
N CYS A 115 8.49 17.53 3.83
CA CYS A 115 7.38 16.75 3.31
C CYS A 115 7.69 15.24 3.45
N PRO A 116 6.68 14.37 3.36
CA PRO A 116 6.90 12.93 3.29
C PRO A 116 7.84 12.54 2.14
N ILE A 117 8.71 11.57 2.40
CA ILE A 117 9.59 10.98 1.39
C ILE A 117 9.21 9.50 1.26
N TYR A 118 8.84 9.08 0.05
CA TYR A 118 8.58 7.68 -0.29
C TYR A 118 9.82 7.06 -0.94
N ILE A 119 10.49 6.20 -0.19
CA ILE A 119 11.73 5.55 -0.59
C ILE A 119 11.39 4.20 -1.21
N LYS A 120 11.45 4.11 -2.53
CA LYS A 120 11.15 2.93 -3.33
C LYS A 120 12.44 2.18 -3.61
N ILE A 121 12.60 1.00 -3.02
CA ILE A 121 13.85 0.24 -3.03
C ILE A 121 13.65 -1.04 -3.82
N SER A 122 14.46 -1.27 -4.86
CA SER A 122 14.28 -2.41 -5.76
C SER A 122 15.57 -2.81 -6.50
N GLU A 123 15.77 -4.11 -6.71
CA GLU A 123 16.91 -4.62 -7.51
C GLU A 123 16.85 -4.17 -8.99
N TYR A 124 15.69 -3.70 -9.49
CA TYR A 124 15.55 -3.20 -10.87
C TYR A 124 16.00 -1.76 -11.08
N ILE A 125 16.25 -1.02 -10.00
CA ILE A 125 16.69 0.37 -10.10
C ILE A 125 18.16 0.36 -10.51
N THR A 126 18.46 0.82 -11.72
CA THR A 126 19.84 0.86 -12.23
C THR A 126 20.54 2.15 -11.85
N LEU A 127 19.80 3.26 -11.85
CA LEU A 127 20.26 4.59 -11.49
C LEU A 127 19.35 5.14 -10.39
N GLU A 128 19.97 5.79 -9.40
CA GLU A 128 19.27 6.32 -8.24
C GLU A 128 18.89 7.78 -8.48
N TYR A 129 17.61 8.11 -8.28
CA TYR A 129 17.04 9.41 -8.57
C TYR A 129 15.84 9.71 -7.67
N TYR A 130 15.39 10.96 -7.66
CA TYR A 130 14.20 11.40 -6.95
C TYR A 130 13.30 12.27 -7.82
N VAL A 131 12.02 12.34 -7.47
CA VAL A 131 10.99 13.10 -8.16
C VAL A 131 10.17 13.88 -7.13
N PHE A 132 10.00 15.18 -7.37
CA PHE A 132 9.16 16.05 -6.56
C PHE A 132 7.72 16.05 -7.09
N HIS A 133 6.75 15.91 -6.20
CA HIS A 133 5.32 15.91 -6.55
C HIS A 133 4.56 16.92 -5.70
N SER A 134 3.64 17.64 -6.33
CA SER A 134 2.72 18.58 -5.66
C SER A 134 1.49 18.87 -6.52
N ASP A 135 0.31 18.89 -5.91
CA ASP A 135 -0.94 19.37 -6.51
C ASP A 135 -1.19 20.87 -6.26
N PHE A 136 -0.21 21.61 -5.74
CA PHE A 136 -0.33 23.02 -5.37
C PHE A 136 -0.96 23.88 -6.47
N ASN A 137 -0.52 23.71 -7.72
CA ASN A 137 -1.01 24.52 -8.84
C ASN A 137 -2.46 24.21 -9.24
N SER A 138 -3.01 23.09 -8.79
CA SER A 138 -4.42 22.70 -8.95
C SER A 138 -5.32 23.31 -7.88
N ILE A 139 -4.76 23.65 -6.71
CA ILE A 139 -5.49 24.25 -5.58
C ILE A 139 -5.43 25.78 -5.64
N TYR A 140 -4.28 26.33 -6.00
CA TYR A 140 -4.01 27.77 -6.06
C TYR A 140 -3.98 28.21 -7.53
N LEU A 141 -5.06 28.86 -7.99
CA LEU A 141 -5.31 29.16 -9.41
C LEU A 141 -4.69 30.50 -9.86
N ALA A 142 -4.70 30.75 -11.18
CA ALA A 142 -4.08 31.94 -11.79
C ALA A 142 -4.80 33.26 -11.52
N ASP A 143 -6.07 33.19 -11.11
CA ASP A 143 -6.93 34.36 -10.86
C ASP A 143 -6.71 34.96 -9.46
N ASP A 144 -5.80 34.41 -8.66
CA ASP A 144 -5.30 35.07 -7.45
C ASP A 144 -4.33 36.19 -7.89
N ASP A 145 -4.69 37.45 -7.67
CA ASP A 145 -3.93 38.68 -8.04
C ASP A 145 -2.61 38.88 -7.26
N ASP A 146 -2.00 37.80 -6.76
CA ASP A 146 -0.77 37.80 -5.97
C ASP A 146 0.45 37.40 -6.84
N ASP A 147 1.32 38.37 -7.13
CA ASP A 147 2.56 38.17 -7.88
C ASP A 147 3.53 37.19 -7.19
N GLU A 148 3.52 37.08 -5.84
CA GLU A 148 4.32 36.08 -5.13
C GLU A 148 3.81 34.67 -5.42
N LEU A 149 2.49 34.50 -5.41
CA LEU A 149 1.86 33.22 -5.68
C LEU A 149 2.11 32.77 -7.13
N LYS A 150 2.03 33.68 -8.10
CA LYS A 150 2.35 33.38 -9.51
C LYS A 150 3.78 32.88 -9.66
N LYS A 151 4.76 33.57 -9.06
CA LYS A 151 6.18 33.15 -9.09
C LYS A 151 6.40 31.80 -8.44
N LEU A 152 5.72 31.52 -7.32
CA LEU A 152 5.81 30.22 -6.66
C LEU A 152 5.25 29.11 -7.57
N ARG A 153 4.10 29.33 -8.23
CA ARG A 153 3.48 28.35 -9.14
C ARG A 153 4.35 28.02 -10.36
N GLU A 154 5.04 29.02 -10.91
CA GLU A 154 6.01 28.82 -11.99
C GLU A 154 7.18 27.95 -11.54
N ARG A 155 7.73 28.22 -10.34
CA ARG A 155 8.79 27.40 -9.73
C ARG A 155 8.33 25.98 -9.40
N VAL A 156 7.11 25.81 -8.91
CA VAL A 156 6.54 24.48 -8.69
C VAL A 156 6.43 23.74 -10.02
N SER A 157 5.87 24.38 -11.05
CA SER A 157 5.72 23.76 -12.39
C SER A 157 7.05 23.34 -13.00
N SER A 158 8.11 24.11 -12.76
CA SER A 158 9.44 23.81 -13.29
C SER A 158 10.19 22.73 -12.51
N LEU A 159 9.64 22.25 -11.39
CA LEU A 159 10.27 21.25 -10.52
C LEU A 159 9.49 19.92 -10.43
N VAL A 160 8.17 19.95 -10.55
CA VAL A 160 7.34 18.75 -10.33
C VAL A 160 7.45 17.72 -11.46
N ASP A 161 7.20 16.46 -11.13
CA ASP A 161 7.00 15.32 -12.05
C ASP A 161 8.17 15.02 -13.01
N GLN A 162 9.38 15.47 -12.69
CA GLN A 162 10.60 15.13 -13.44
C GLN A 162 11.70 14.51 -12.57
N PRO A 163 12.55 13.63 -13.13
CA PRO A 163 13.59 12.95 -12.38
C PRO A 163 14.84 13.82 -12.17
N TYR A 164 15.37 13.77 -10.96
CA TYR A 164 16.66 14.35 -10.59
C TYR A 164 17.59 13.27 -10.05
N TRP A 165 18.83 13.22 -10.54
CA TRP A 165 19.83 12.29 -10.04
C TRP A 165 20.12 12.51 -8.55
N GLN A 166 20.41 11.43 -7.83
CA GLN A 166 20.66 11.46 -6.39
C GLN A 166 21.81 12.39 -5.98
N ASP A 167 22.81 12.57 -6.83
CA ASP A 167 23.95 13.47 -6.59
C ASP A 167 23.62 14.95 -6.81
N ASN A 168 22.44 15.28 -7.34
CA ASN A 168 21.98 16.65 -7.54
C ASN A 168 21.44 17.26 -6.25
N ILE A 169 22.35 17.58 -5.34
CA ILE A 169 22.05 18.17 -4.02
C ILE A 169 21.49 19.59 -4.17
N GLU A 170 21.97 20.36 -5.15
CA GLU A 170 21.52 21.74 -5.38
C GLU A 170 20.02 21.80 -5.68
N LYS A 171 19.52 20.91 -6.54
CA LYS A 171 18.09 20.83 -6.85
C LYS A 171 17.26 20.39 -5.65
N MET A 172 17.78 19.50 -4.82
CA MET A 172 17.09 19.10 -3.59
C MET A 172 16.94 20.30 -2.63
N VAL A 173 17.97 21.13 -2.49
CA VAL A 173 17.92 22.36 -1.68
C VAL A 173 16.88 23.34 -2.24
N GLU A 174 16.80 23.49 -3.56
CA GLU A 174 15.78 24.31 -4.21
C GLU A 174 14.36 23.80 -3.93
N ILE A 175 14.14 22.48 -4.08
CA ILE A 175 12.86 21.82 -3.80
C ILE A 175 12.45 22.00 -2.33
N GLU A 176 13.37 21.79 -1.38
CA GLU A 176 13.11 22.05 0.04
C GLU A 176 12.68 23.50 0.31
N GLY A 177 13.32 24.46 -0.37
CA GLY A 177 12.94 25.88 -0.33
C GLY A 177 11.51 26.10 -0.81
N VAL A 178 11.16 25.54 -1.97
CA VAL A 178 9.81 25.64 -2.55
C VAL A 178 8.77 24.99 -1.64
N ILE A 179 9.04 23.84 -1.04
CA ILE A 179 8.12 23.18 -0.10
C ILE A 179 7.83 24.08 1.10
N ARG A 180 8.85 24.74 1.67
CA ARG A 180 8.65 25.67 2.80
C ARG A 180 7.81 26.88 2.39
N GLU A 181 8.04 27.43 1.20
CA GLU A 181 7.23 28.52 0.65
C GLU A 181 5.76 28.11 0.46
N ILE A 182 5.51 26.88 -0.05
CA ILE A 182 4.16 26.30 -0.14
C ILE A 182 3.48 26.28 1.22
N ARG A 183 4.16 25.82 2.29
CA ARG A 183 3.59 25.78 3.65
C ARG A 183 3.21 27.17 4.17
N VAL A 184 4.04 28.18 3.90
CA VAL A 184 3.74 29.58 4.28
C VAL A 184 2.51 30.10 3.53
N VAL A 185 2.28 29.68 2.28
CA VAL A 185 1.05 30.03 1.55
C VAL A 185 -0.16 29.30 2.13
N GLU A 186 -0.05 28.01 2.41
CA GLU A 186 -1.14 27.24 3.03
C GLU A 186 -1.59 27.83 4.37
N GLU A 187 -0.65 28.26 5.22
CA GLU A 187 -0.94 28.95 6.47
C GLU A 187 -1.64 30.31 6.26
N ARG A 188 -1.33 31.03 5.18
CA ARG A 188 -2.00 32.30 4.81
C ARG A 188 -3.44 32.08 4.33
N TYR A 189 -3.77 30.90 3.82
CA TYR A 189 -5.09 30.57 3.25
C TYR A 189 -5.73 29.35 3.95
N PRO A 190 -6.05 29.43 5.26
CA PRO A 190 -6.51 28.27 6.04
C PRO A 190 -7.87 27.73 5.60
N ASN A 191 -8.63 28.48 4.80
CA ASN A 191 -9.91 28.03 4.23
C ASN A 191 -9.74 27.18 2.97
N ARG A 192 -8.52 27.04 2.45
CA ARG A 192 -8.20 26.17 1.31
C ARG A 192 -7.63 24.85 1.83
N LYS A 193 -7.82 23.78 1.07
CA LYS A 193 -7.18 22.49 1.35
C LYS A 193 -5.66 22.64 1.21
N ASN A 194 -4.89 22.04 2.11
CA ASN A 194 -3.44 21.94 1.94
C ASN A 194 -3.08 21.08 0.72
N SER A 195 -1.98 21.43 0.06
CA SER A 195 -1.43 20.67 -1.05
C SER A 195 -0.87 19.33 -0.60
N ASN A 196 -1.11 18.31 -1.43
CA ASN A 196 -0.46 17.02 -1.33
C ASN A 196 0.94 17.09 -1.95
N THR A 197 1.90 17.48 -1.11
CA THR A 197 3.31 17.64 -1.49
C THR A 197 4.17 16.53 -0.90
N TYR A 198 4.96 15.84 -1.74
CA TYR A 198 5.84 14.72 -1.33
C TYR A 198 7.00 14.50 -2.33
N ILE A 199 7.97 13.66 -1.94
CA ILE A 199 9.09 13.26 -2.80
C ILE A 199 9.12 11.75 -2.93
N ASP A 200 9.17 11.25 -4.16
CA ASP A 200 9.52 9.86 -4.44
C ASP A 200 11.03 9.75 -4.64
N THR A 201 11.66 8.73 -4.07
CA THR A 201 13.07 8.42 -4.34
C THR A 201 13.23 6.95 -4.69
N PHE A 202 14.01 6.67 -5.72
CA PHE A 202 14.21 5.37 -6.31
C PHE A 202 15.64 4.92 -6.00
N GLN A 203 15.77 3.88 -5.19
CA GLN A 203 17.01 3.46 -4.56
C GLN A 203 17.36 2.01 -4.90
N ARG A 204 18.66 1.72 -5.06
CA ARG A 204 19.12 0.33 -5.10
C ARG A 204 19.15 -0.26 -3.70
N PRO A 205 18.87 -1.55 -3.53
CA PRO A 205 18.88 -2.17 -2.21
C PRO A 205 20.31 -2.40 -1.71
N SER A 206 20.51 -2.15 -0.42
CA SER A 206 21.67 -2.63 0.34
C SER A 206 21.69 -4.17 0.41
N VAL A 207 22.79 -4.76 0.89
CA VAL A 207 22.87 -6.22 1.12
C VAL A 207 21.75 -6.69 2.05
N PHE A 208 21.54 -5.97 3.15
CA PHE A 208 20.46 -6.23 4.10
C PHE A 208 19.07 -6.21 3.45
N CYS A 209 18.79 -5.20 2.62
CA CYS A 209 17.50 -5.09 1.94
C CYS A 209 17.31 -6.18 0.87
N LYS A 210 18.37 -6.56 0.15
CA LYS A 210 18.33 -7.68 -0.82
C LYS A 210 17.92 -9.00 -0.17
N GLU A 211 18.42 -9.27 1.04
CA GLU A 211 18.01 -10.47 1.78
C GLU A 211 16.52 -10.47 2.07
N ILE A 212 15.97 -9.35 2.55
CA ILE A 212 14.53 -9.21 2.84
C ILE A 212 13.70 -9.37 1.56
N LEU A 213 14.09 -8.69 0.48
CA LEU A 213 13.41 -8.80 -0.82
C LEU A 213 13.34 -10.27 -1.27
N ARG A 214 14.46 -11.00 -1.20
CA ARG A 214 14.53 -12.39 -1.63
C ARG A 214 13.76 -13.35 -0.73
N GLU A 215 13.93 -13.22 0.59
CA GLU A 215 13.26 -14.10 1.57
C GLU A 215 11.75 -13.93 1.60
N CYS A 216 11.25 -12.73 1.29
CA CYS A 216 9.82 -12.44 1.21
C CYS A 216 9.27 -12.55 -0.23
N GLY A 217 10.11 -12.82 -1.23
CA GLY A 217 9.70 -12.88 -2.64
C GLY A 217 9.22 -11.54 -3.20
N LEU A 218 9.70 -10.42 -2.66
CA LEU A 218 9.29 -9.07 -3.01
C LEU A 218 10.14 -8.48 -4.14
N GLY A 219 9.50 -7.72 -5.02
CA GLY A 219 10.21 -6.92 -6.03
C GLY A 219 10.56 -5.51 -5.55
N VAL A 220 9.78 -4.96 -4.61
CA VAL A 220 9.95 -3.60 -4.09
C VAL A 220 9.65 -3.54 -2.58
N ILE A 221 10.43 -2.75 -1.85
CA ILE A 221 10.03 -2.26 -0.51
C ILE A 221 9.87 -0.74 -0.61
N GLU A 222 8.73 -0.23 -0.15
CA GLU A 222 8.48 1.21 -0.02
C GLU A 222 8.58 1.62 1.45
N ILE A 223 9.41 2.63 1.74
CA ILE A 223 9.51 3.24 3.07
C ILE A 223 8.90 4.64 3.02
N VAL A 224 7.91 4.90 3.86
CA VAL A 224 7.36 6.23 4.09
C VAL A 224 8.12 6.90 5.24
N ASP A 225 9.07 7.78 4.91
CA ASP A 225 9.72 8.65 5.89
C ASP A 225 8.85 9.89 6.13
N THR A 226 8.22 9.94 7.30
CA THR A 226 7.40 11.09 7.68
C THR A 226 8.26 12.30 8.04
N PRO A 227 7.78 13.54 7.82
CA PRO A 227 8.37 14.72 8.45
C PRO A 227 8.50 14.55 9.97
N GLY A 228 9.27 15.42 10.62
CA GLY A 228 9.25 15.43 12.09
C GLY A 228 7.84 15.69 12.60
N VAL A 229 7.21 14.71 13.24
CA VAL A 229 5.83 14.86 13.74
C VAL A 229 5.80 15.31 15.19
N SER A 230 5.02 16.35 15.49
CA SER A 230 4.79 16.90 16.84
C SER A 230 3.41 16.51 17.39
N GLY A 231 2.89 15.37 16.95
CA GLY A 231 1.59 14.82 17.39
C GLY A 231 0.51 14.85 16.32
N ASN A 232 0.74 15.55 15.20
CA ASN A 232 -0.15 15.53 14.04
C ASN A 232 0.50 14.66 12.96
N VAL A 233 -0.13 13.53 12.63
CA VAL A 233 0.30 12.65 11.54
C VAL A 233 -0.82 12.60 10.53
N GLU A 234 -0.53 12.92 9.28
CA GLU A 234 -1.52 12.70 8.21
C GLU A 234 -1.72 11.19 7.99
N ALA A 235 -2.71 10.61 8.67
CA ALA A 235 -2.99 9.17 8.67
C ALA A 235 -3.11 8.61 7.25
N SER A 236 -3.77 9.34 6.34
CA SER A 236 -3.93 8.97 4.93
C SER A 236 -2.60 8.69 4.21
N LYS A 237 -1.52 9.39 4.58
CA LYS A 237 -0.22 9.23 3.92
C LYS A 237 0.51 7.96 4.34
N ILE A 238 0.33 7.53 5.59
CA ILE A 238 0.97 6.32 6.14
C ILE A 238 0.03 5.10 6.17
N ALA A 239 -1.26 5.30 5.88
CA ALA A 239 -2.26 4.25 5.83
C ALA A 239 -1.82 3.08 4.93
N LYS A 240 -2.37 1.89 5.20
CA LYS A 240 -2.06 0.65 4.46
C LYS A 240 -0.58 0.23 4.48
N SER A 241 0.23 0.77 5.39
CA SER A 241 1.57 0.23 5.63
C SER A 241 1.47 -1.15 6.28
N ASP A 242 2.23 -2.12 5.80
CA ASP A 242 2.29 -3.47 6.38
C ASP A 242 2.87 -3.45 7.80
N ILE A 243 3.80 -2.52 8.04
CA ILE A 243 4.42 -2.30 9.35
C ILE A 243 4.60 -0.82 9.66
N TYR A 244 4.39 -0.44 10.92
CA TYR A 244 4.60 0.90 11.45
C TYR A 244 5.74 0.90 12.46
N LEU A 245 6.76 1.72 12.24
CA LEU A 245 7.93 1.85 13.11
C LEU A 245 7.88 3.21 13.81
N PHE A 246 7.71 3.19 15.13
CA PHE A 246 7.70 4.37 15.99
C PHE A 246 9.09 4.57 16.55
N LEU A 247 9.77 5.61 16.11
CA LEU A 247 11.08 5.97 16.61
C LEU A 247 10.94 6.91 17.81
N LEU A 248 11.26 6.39 18.98
CA LEU A 248 11.07 7.02 20.28
C LEU A 248 12.40 7.44 20.90
N LYS A 249 12.35 8.47 21.75
CA LYS A 249 13.45 8.91 22.61
C LYS A 249 13.12 8.66 24.09
N PRO A 250 14.11 8.71 24.99
CA PRO A 250 13.87 8.56 26.42
C PRO A 250 12.82 9.54 26.93
N GLU A 251 12.01 9.09 27.88
CA GLU A 251 10.79 9.78 28.32
C GLU A 251 11.00 11.25 28.65
N ASN A 252 10.25 12.10 27.94
CA ASN A 252 9.76 13.36 28.47
C ASN A 252 8.23 13.38 28.28
N SER A 253 7.52 14.15 29.09
CA SER A 253 6.05 14.26 29.04
C SER A 253 5.51 14.53 27.64
N ASP A 254 6.28 15.25 26.82
CA ASP A 254 5.91 15.66 25.48
C ASP A 254 5.95 14.49 24.49
N GLU A 255 6.89 13.55 24.64
CA GLU A 255 7.02 12.34 23.80
C GLU A 255 5.81 11.42 24.00
N SER A 256 5.43 11.18 25.26
CA SER A 256 4.28 10.35 25.62
C SER A 256 2.97 10.93 25.10
N GLN A 257 2.77 12.25 25.22
CA GLN A 257 1.58 12.92 24.67
C GLN A 257 1.57 12.88 23.14
N THR A 258 2.72 13.09 22.50
CA THR A 258 2.87 13.01 21.05
C THR A 258 2.51 11.62 20.54
N LEU A 259 3.07 10.57 21.14
CA LEU A 259 2.79 9.19 20.76
C LEU A 259 1.31 8.85 20.96
N ARG A 260 0.70 9.27 22.09
CA ARG A 260 -0.71 9.01 22.34
C ARG A 260 -1.62 9.65 21.28
N LYS A 261 -1.36 10.90 20.90
CA LYS A 261 -2.10 11.58 19.83
C LYS A 261 -1.99 10.83 18.51
N ILE A 262 -0.77 10.47 18.14
CA ILE A 262 -0.49 9.71 16.91
C ILE A 262 -1.24 8.38 16.90
N VAL A 263 -1.06 7.55 17.95
CA VAL A 263 -1.69 6.23 18.03
C VAL A 263 -3.21 6.34 17.99
N THR A 264 -3.79 7.34 18.67
CA THR A 264 -5.24 7.58 18.64
C THR A 264 -5.73 7.94 17.23
N GLU A 265 -4.98 8.76 16.51
CA GLU A 265 -5.31 9.20 15.14
C GLU A 265 -5.23 8.06 14.12
N ILE A 266 -4.28 7.12 14.30
CA ILE A 266 -3.99 6.09 13.29
C ILE A 266 -4.49 4.70 13.67
N LYS A 267 -5.07 4.51 14.87
CA LYS A 267 -5.46 3.19 15.39
C LYS A 267 -6.30 2.40 14.38
N ALA A 268 -7.30 3.05 13.78
CA ALA A 268 -8.17 2.45 12.78
C ALA A 268 -7.39 1.96 11.54
N ASP A 269 -6.34 2.68 11.15
CA ASP A 269 -5.51 2.37 9.97
C ASP A 269 -4.36 1.40 10.28
N VAL A 270 -4.03 1.18 11.57
CA VAL A 270 -2.99 0.26 12.06
C VAL A 270 -3.57 -1.09 12.48
N ALA A 271 -4.90 -1.23 12.58
CA ALA A 271 -5.56 -2.30 13.32
C ALA A 271 -5.19 -3.76 12.95
N THR A 272 -4.68 -4.01 11.74
CA THR A 272 -4.21 -5.36 11.31
C THR A 272 -2.71 -5.40 10.99
N SER A 273 -1.99 -4.30 11.21
CA SER A 273 -0.56 -4.20 10.92
C SER A 273 0.30 -4.51 12.11
N LYS A 274 1.53 -4.89 11.78
CA LYS A 274 2.60 -4.96 12.77
C LYS A 274 3.03 -3.56 13.18
N ALA A 275 3.32 -3.40 14.47
CA ALA A 275 3.92 -2.19 14.99
C ALA A 275 5.22 -2.53 15.73
N VAL A 276 6.20 -1.63 15.63
CA VAL A 276 7.50 -1.76 16.29
C VAL A 276 7.91 -0.43 16.87
N PHE A 277 8.38 -0.43 18.11
CA PHE A 277 8.85 0.77 18.81
C PHE A 277 10.37 0.76 18.87
N LEU A 278 11.01 1.56 18.01
CA LEU A 278 12.46 1.75 17.99
C LEU A 278 12.84 2.74 19.09
N TYR A 279 13.28 2.23 20.25
CA TYR A 279 13.58 3.06 21.41
C TYR A 279 15.05 3.46 21.43
N LYS A 280 15.32 4.75 21.22
CA LYS A 280 16.67 5.29 21.22
C LYS A 280 17.21 5.39 22.64
N LYS A 281 18.34 4.76 22.92
CA LYS A 281 19.08 4.95 24.17
C LYS A 281 20.45 5.57 23.88
N GLU A 282 20.78 6.65 24.60
CA GLU A 282 22.07 7.34 24.47
C GLU A 282 23.19 6.61 25.22
N ALA A 283 23.30 5.31 25.00
CA ALA A 283 24.38 4.47 25.51
C ALA A 283 25.36 4.16 24.38
N ILE A 284 26.66 4.18 24.69
CA ILE A 284 27.69 3.71 23.78
C ILE A 284 27.88 2.21 24.06
N LEU A 285 27.52 1.39 23.08
CA LEU A 285 27.56 -0.07 23.19
C LEU A 285 28.72 -0.59 22.34
N PHE A 286 29.50 -1.51 22.89
CA PHE A 286 30.66 -2.10 22.20
C PHE A 286 30.57 -3.61 22.11
N THR A 287 29.82 -4.26 23.00
CA THR A 287 29.74 -5.73 23.09
C THR A 287 28.31 -6.24 22.94
N LYS A 288 28.17 -7.52 22.59
CA LYS A 288 26.88 -8.20 22.53
C LYS A 288 26.19 -8.25 23.91
N GLN A 289 26.95 -8.41 24.99
CA GLN A 289 26.39 -8.45 26.34
C GLN A 289 25.77 -7.10 26.72
N GLU A 290 26.47 -5.99 26.46
CA GLU A 290 25.94 -4.64 26.68
C GLU A 290 24.67 -4.38 25.87
N TYR A 291 24.61 -4.86 24.62
CA TYR A 291 23.41 -4.76 23.79
C TYR A 291 22.22 -5.52 24.39
N GLU A 292 22.43 -6.77 24.83
CA GLU A 292 21.35 -7.59 25.43
C GLU A 292 20.87 -7.03 26.77
N ASP A 293 21.81 -6.57 27.63
CA ASP A 293 21.47 -5.96 28.92
C ASP A 293 20.60 -4.71 28.70
N GLU A 294 20.96 -3.88 27.72
CA GLU A 294 20.18 -2.70 27.36
C GLU A 294 18.84 -3.05 26.70
N ARG A 295 18.81 -4.09 25.86
CA ARG A 295 17.57 -4.60 25.26
C ARG A 295 16.56 -5.05 26.32
N LEU A 296 17.04 -5.62 27.43
CA LEU A 296 16.20 -5.96 28.58
C LEU A 296 15.79 -4.72 29.39
N SER A 297 16.68 -3.72 29.51
CA SER A 297 16.37 -2.47 30.21
C SER A 297 15.24 -1.70 29.51
N ILE A 298 15.25 -1.58 28.18
CA ILE A 298 14.24 -0.79 27.47
C ILE A 298 12.82 -1.33 27.65
N ARG A 299 12.65 -2.64 27.87
CA ARG A 299 11.31 -3.21 28.12
C ARG A 299 10.69 -2.64 29.40
N LYS A 300 11.52 -2.35 30.41
CA LYS A 300 11.05 -1.70 31.64
C LYS A 300 10.66 -0.25 31.38
N ASP A 301 11.48 0.48 30.63
CA ASP A 301 11.22 1.87 30.25
C ASP A 301 9.90 1.96 29.44
N MET A 302 9.69 1.02 28.52
CA MET A 302 8.50 0.96 27.67
C MET A 302 7.21 0.56 28.42
N ALA A 303 7.29 0.06 29.66
CA ALA A 303 6.11 -0.28 30.46
C ALA A 303 5.23 0.94 30.75
N ALA A 304 5.85 2.11 30.96
CA ALA A 304 5.13 3.36 31.18
C ALA A 304 4.31 3.77 29.94
N PHE A 305 4.85 3.56 28.73
CA PHE A 305 4.13 3.78 27.48
C PHE A 305 2.94 2.83 27.30
N SER A 306 3.07 1.57 27.71
CA SER A 306 1.97 0.61 27.66
C SER A 306 0.79 1.00 28.56
N GLU A 307 1.04 1.62 29.71
CA GLU A 307 -0.03 2.15 30.58
C GLU A 307 -0.75 3.36 29.96
N LEU A 308 -0.09 4.13 29.07
CA LEU A 308 -0.73 5.26 28.36
C LEU A 308 -1.92 4.84 27.49
N PHE A 309 -1.98 3.56 27.10
CA PHE A 309 -2.96 3.01 26.18
C PHE A 309 -4.00 2.12 26.86
N LYS A 310 -4.00 2.06 28.19
CA LYS A 310 -4.88 1.18 28.95
C LYS A 310 -6.37 1.44 28.70
N ASP A 311 -6.73 2.71 28.54
CA ASP A 311 -8.09 3.15 28.18
C ASP A 311 -8.49 2.72 26.76
N LEU A 312 -7.51 2.50 25.87
CA LEU A 312 -7.75 2.04 24.50
C LEU A 312 -7.83 0.51 24.38
N LYS A 313 -7.48 -0.25 25.44
CA LYS A 313 -7.49 -1.72 25.51
C LYS A 313 -8.82 -2.34 25.98
N GLY A 314 -9.89 -1.55 26.05
CA GLY A 314 -11.17 -1.96 26.67
C GLY A 314 -12.05 -2.91 25.83
N ASN A 315 -11.67 -3.23 24.59
CA ASN A 315 -12.53 -3.97 23.66
C ASN A 315 -11.83 -5.20 23.06
N ILE A 316 -12.61 -6.11 22.49
CA ILE A 316 -12.14 -7.42 22.02
C ILE A 316 -11.03 -7.27 20.97
N ILE A 317 -11.20 -6.35 20.01
CA ILE A 317 -10.24 -6.17 18.90
C ILE A 317 -8.93 -5.51 19.34
N SER A 318 -8.96 -4.70 20.40
CA SER A 318 -7.77 -4.02 20.93
C SER A 318 -6.75 -4.97 21.56
N THR A 319 -7.16 -6.20 21.89
CA THR A 319 -6.28 -7.19 22.51
C THR A 319 -5.17 -7.70 21.58
N GLU A 320 -5.32 -7.53 20.26
CA GLU A 320 -4.34 -8.00 19.25
C GLU A 320 -3.56 -6.86 18.59
N LEU A 321 -3.72 -5.63 19.07
CA LEU A 321 -3.08 -4.47 18.47
C LEU A 321 -1.66 -4.28 19.02
N ASP A 322 -0.65 -4.63 18.21
CA ASP A 322 0.78 -4.37 18.49
C ASP A 322 1.03 -2.91 18.94
N VAL A 323 0.33 -1.95 18.32
CA VAL A 323 0.48 -0.51 18.60
C VAL A 323 0.04 -0.12 20.01
N LEU A 324 -0.79 -0.94 20.67
CA LEU A 324 -1.21 -0.74 22.05
C LEU A 324 -0.32 -1.51 23.05
N ASP A 325 0.63 -2.34 22.58
CA ASP A 325 1.59 -3.04 23.44
C ASP A 325 3.07 -2.69 23.18
N PRO A 326 3.48 -1.43 23.43
CA PRO A 326 4.84 -0.99 23.19
C PRO A 326 5.92 -1.84 23.87
N THR A 327 5.64 -2.41 25.04
CA THR A 327 6.60 -3.22 25.82
C THR A 327 6.99 -4.50 25.10
N SER A 328 6.04 -5.20 24.49
CA SER A 328 6.30 -6.47 23.79
C SER A 328 6.86 -6.26 22.38
N HIS A 329 6.68 -5.07 21.83
CA HIS A 329 7.03 -4.73 20.45
C HIS A 329 8.18 -3.71 20.33
N CYS A 330 9.01 -3.54 21.36
CA CYS A 330 10.15 -2.62 21.32
C CYS A 330 11.45 -3.25 20.82
N ILE A 331 12.25 -2.48 20.09
CA ILE A 331 13.62 -2.80 19.69
C ILE A 331 14.55 -1.66 20.13
N LEU A 332 15.72 -2.02 20.67
CA LEU A 332 16.75 -1.06 21.06
C LEU A 332 17.34 -0.40 19.80
N PHE A 333 17.18 0.91 19.67
CA PHE A 333 17.75 1.69 18.57
C PHE A 333 19.11 2.27 18.97
N PRO A 334 20.23 1.68 18.49
CA PRO A 334 21.57 2.11 18.89
C PRO A 334 21.98 3.41 18.22
N THR A 335 23.02 4.05 18.74
CA THR A 335 23.67 5.16 18.04
C THR A 335 24.35 4.64 16.78
N MET A 336 23.86 5.08 15.61
CA MET A 336 24.35 4.64 14.31
C MET A 336 25.57 5.44 13.83
N SER A 337 26.58 4.73 13.29
CA SER A 337 27.75 5.35 12.66
C SER A 337 27.43 5.88 11.26
N ARG A 338 28.10 6.96 10.83
CA ARG A 338 27.94 7.47 9.45
C ARG A 338 28.56 6.53 8.42
N ASP A 339 29.75 6.01 8.73
CA ASP A 339 30.64 5.44 7.72
C ASP A 339 30.66 3.90 7.71
N ARG A 340 30.33 3.27 8.85
CA ARG A 340 30.38 1.81 9.01
C ARG A 340 29.16 1.26 9.71
N ILE A 341 28.95 -0.06 9.62
CA ILE A 341 27.99 -0.77 10.48
C ILE A 341 28.80 -1.25 11.68
N THR A 342 28.34 -0.93 12.88
CA THR A 342 28.95 -1.38 14.15
C THR A 342 28.26 -2.66 14.64
N LEU A 343 28.90 -3.42 15.54
CA LEU A 343 28.29 -4.64 16.10
C LEU A 343 26.88 -4.39 16.70
N PRO A 344 26.63 -3.32 17.50
CA PRO A 344 25.27 -3.00 17.95
C PRO A 344 24.29 -2.74 16.80
N GLU A 345 24.75 -2.14 15.69
CA GLU A 345 23.92 -1.94 14.50
C GLU A 345 23.60 -3.27 13.80
N GLU A 346 24.54 -4.22 13.75
CA GLU A 346 24.30 -5.56 13.19
C GLU A 346 23.21 -6.29 13.98
N LEU A 347 23.35 -6.35 15.32
CA LEU A 347 22.36 -6.97 16.21
C LEU A 347 20.98 -6.30 16.10
N PHE A 348 20.97 -4.97 16.01
CA PHE A 348 19.75 -4.20 15.77
C PHE A 348 19.08 -4.57 14.43
N LEU A 349 19.87 -4.68 13.35
CA LEU A 349 19.34 -5.04 12.04
C LEU A 349 18.81 -6.47 12.01
N GLU A 350 19.40 -7.41 12.77
CA GLU A 350 18.86 -8.75 12.96
C GLU A 350 17.47 -8.73 13.62
N ASP A 351 17.32 -7.98 14.72
CA ASP A 351 16.03 -7.83 15.42
C ASP A 351 14.98 -7.18 14.49
N VAL A 352 15.37 -6.14 13.73
CA VAL A 352 14.49 -5.49 12.74
C VAL A 352 14.12 -6.47 11.62
N LYS A 353 15.07 -7.25 11.09
CA LYS A 353 14.81 -8.26 10.05
C LYS A 353 13.74 -9.23 10.52
N GLY A 354 13.83 -9.74 11.75
CA GLY A 354 12.81 -10.64 12.32
C GLY A 354 11.40 -10.06 12.24
N LYS A 355 11.23 -8.78 12.61
CA LYS A 355 9.94 -8.09 12.54
C LYS A 355 9.48 -7.79 11.12
N LEU A 356 10.39 -7.45 10.21
CA LEU A 356 10.04 -7.25 8.81
C LEU A 356 9.59 -8.55 8.14
N LEU A 357 10.26 -9.67 8.42
CA LEU A 357 9.83 -10.98 7.91
C LEU A 357 8.44 -11.37 8.44
N GLU A 358 8.14 -11.07 9.71
CA GLU A 358 6.82 -11.29 10.31
C GLU A 358 5.72 -10.46 9.59
N ALA A 359 6.03 -9.22 9.21
CA ALA A 359 5.06 -8.33 8.56
C ALA A 359 4.94 -8.54 7.03
N PHE A 360 6.02 -8.93 6.36
CA PHE A 360 6.10 -8.95 4.91
C PHE A 360 5.80 -10.31 4.30
N LYS A 361 6.03 -11.40 5.04
CA LYS A 361 5.58 -12.71 4.58
C LYS A 361 4.05 -12.75 4.65
N PRO A 362 3.39 -13.40 3.67
CA PRO A 362 1.96 -13.63 3.75
C PRO A 362 1.64 -14.26 5.11
N GLU A 363 0.71 -13.67 5.86
CA GLU A 363 0.22 -14.33 7.06
C GLU A 363 -0.32 -15.71 6.68
N ASP A 364 -0.18 -16.68 7.57
CA ASP A 364 -0.88 -17.95 7.42
C ASP A 364 -2.38 -17.74 7.68
N GLU A 365 -3.05 -17.07 6.74
CA GLU A 365 -4.50 -16.87 6.75
C GLU A 365 -5.22 -18.22 6.83
N THR A 366 -4.60 -19.29 6.32
CA THR A 366 -5.10 -20.66 6.42
C THR A 366 -5.37 -21.05 7.86
N SER A 367 -4.43 -20.80 8.78
CA SER A 367 -4.61 -21.17 10.20
C SER A 367 -5.81 -20.48 10.84
N LYS A 368 -5.99 -19.17 10.58
CA LYS A 368 -7.13 -18.40 11.11
C LYS A 368 -8.45 -18.78 10.43
N ASP A 369 -8.41 -19.05 9.13
CA ASP A 369 -9.58 -19.52 8.38
C ASP A 369 -10.03 -20.90 8.87
N GLU A 370 -9.09 -21.80 9.17
CA GLU A 370 -9.41 -23.13 9.73
C GLU A 370 -9.93 -23.04 11.16
N GLU A 371 -9.38 -22.15 12.01
CA GLU A 371 -9.92 -21.89 13.35
C GLU A 371 -11.37 -21.39 13.28
N PHE A 372 -11.65 -20.39 12.43
CA PHE A 372 -13.01 -19.88 12.23
C PHE A 372 -13.96 -20.95 11.68
N LYS A 373 -13.56 -21.69 10.63
CA LYS A 373 -14.35 -22.79 10.05
C LYS A 373 -14.70 -23.83 11.10
N LYS A 374 -13.72 -24.21 11.93
CA LYS A 374 -13.92 -25.15 13.02
C LYS A 374 -14.96 -24.63 14.01
N THR A 375 -14.81 -23.39 14.49
CA THR A 375 -15.76 -22.76 15.41
C THR A 375 -17.18 -22.71 14.83
N VAL A 376 -17.34 -22.32 13.57
CA VAL A 376 -18.66 -22.28 12.90
C VAL A 376 -19.24 -23.69 12.76
N SER A 377 -18.43 -24.69 12.40
CA SER A 377 -18.89 -26.08 12.24
C SER A 377 -19.33 -26.74 13.56
N GLU A 378 -18.67 -26.41 14.67
CA GLU A 378 -18.98 -26.97 15.99
C GLU A 378 -20.27 -26.38 16.58
N LEU A 379 -20.52 -25.09 16.34
CA LEU A 379 -21.67 -24.36 16.87
C LEU A 379 -22.88 -24.32 15.91
N GLY A 380 -22.67 -24.58 14.62
CA GLY A 380 -23.69 -24.59 13.59
C GLY A 380 -24.45 -23.26 13.49
N ASN A 381 -25.78 -23.34 13.47
CA ASN A 381 -26.67 -22.20 13.24
C ASN A 381 -26.45 -21.02 14.20
N GLN A 382 -26.03 -21.28 15.46
CA GLN A 382 -25.81 -20.22 16.43
C GLN A 382 -24.65 -19.31 16.02
N ALA A 383 -23.52 -19.90 15.59
CA ALA A 383 -22.38 -19.13 15.10
C ALA A 383 -22.70 -18.47 13.76
N GLU A 384 -23.44 -19.16 12.88
CA GLU A 384 -23.87 -18.63 11.59
C GLU A 384 -24.71 -17.36 11.73
N GLU A 385 -25.75 -17.40 12.57
CA GLU A 385 -26.61 -16.25 12.85
C GLU A 385 -25.81 -15.11 13.50
N PHE A 386 -24.87 -15.44 14.39
CA PHE A 386 -24.01 -14.44 15.02
C PHE A 386 -23.11 -13.72 14.00
N VAL A 387 -22.46 -14.45 13.09
CA VAL A 387 -21.63 -13.87 12.02
C VAL A 387 -22.45 -12.96 11.11
N LEU A 388 -23.62 -13.43 10.67
CA LEU A 388 -24.52 -12.64 9.81
C LEU A 388 -25.01 -11.37 10.53
N ASN A 389 -25.36 -11.47 11.81
CA ASN A 389 -25.78 -10.32 12.61
C ASN A 389 -24.65 -9.30 12.75
N ILE A 390 -23.41 -9.72 12.96
CA ILE A 390 -22.25 -8.81 12.98
C ILE A 390 -22.14 -8.10 11.64
N MET A 391 -22.13 -8.82 10.52
CA MET A 391 -21.94 -8.19 9.20
C MET A 391 -23.11 -7.26 8.80
N ARG A 392 -24.36 -7.65 9.09
CA ARG A 392 -25.56 -6.88 8.75
C ARG A 392 -25.73 -5.62 9.60
N ASN A 393 -25.20 -5.61 10.82
CA ASN A 393 -25.34 -4.49 11.75
C ASN A 393 -24.19 -3.48 11.69
N ILE A 394 -23.18 -3.70 10.83
CA ILE A 394 -22.18 -2.66 10.56
C ILE A 394 -22.91 -1.43 10.00
N PRO A 395 -22.68 -0.22 10.56
CA PRO A 395 -23.33 1.00 10.11
C PRO A 395 -23.15 1.23 8.61
N VAL A 396 -24.22 1.69 7.96
CA VAL A 396 -24.22 2.02 6.54
C VAL A 396 -23.62 3.39 6.28
N HIS A 397 -22.98 3.56 5.13
CA HIS A 397 -22.56 4.88 4.68
C HIS A 397 -23.78 5.73 4.32
N GLY A 398 -23.80 6.97 4.79
CA GLY A 398 -24.72 7.98 4.27
C GLY A 398 -24.34 8.33 2.83
N LEU A 399 -25.01 7.69 1.86
CA LEU A 399 -24.84 7.89 0.42
C LEU A 399 -26.12 8.50 -0.19
N GLY A 400 -25.98 9.30 -1.24
CA GLY A 400 -27.12 9.78 -2.02
C GLY A 400 -27.91 10.93 -1.37
N ALA A 401 -27.35 11.58 -0.35
CA ALA A 401 -28.03 12.67 0.38
C ALA A 401 -27.95 14.05 -0.32
N GLY A 402 -27.23 14.15 -1.44
CA GLY A 402 -27.06 15.40 -2.18
C GLY A 402 -28.22 15.70 -3.15
N GLU A 403 -28.34 16.97 -3.55
CA GLU A 403 -29.44 17.46 -4.40
C GLU A 403 -29.49 16.84 -5.80
N LYS A 404 -28.36 16.34 -6.31
CA LYS A 404 -28.25 15.71 -7.62
C LYS A 404 -27.70 14.30 -7.49
N LYS A 405 -28.25 13.40 -8.32
CA LYS A 405 -27.69 12.07 -8.52
C LYS A 405 -26.40 12.19 -9.34
N TYR A 406 -25.38 11.47 -8.91
CA TYR A 406 -24.11 11.33 -9.62
C TYR A 406 -24.03 9.92 -10.22
N THR A 407 -23.66 9.82 -11.48
CA THR A 407 -23.76 8.61 -12.31
C THR A 407 -22.44 8.24 -12.95
N VAL A 408 -22.38 7.06 -13.57
CA VAL A 408 -21.21 6.64 -14.35
C VAL A 408 -21.00 7.57 -15.55
N GLU A 409 -22.09 8.06 -16.14
CA GLU A 409 -22.07 9.01 -17.24
C GLU A 409 -21.43 10.36 -16.85
N ASP A 410 -21.65 10.80 -15.60
CA ASP A 410 -21.00 12.00 -15.07
C ASP A 410 -19.47 11.80 -14.97
N VAL A 411 -19.02 10.64 -14.47
CA VAL A 411 -17.59 10.28 -14.42
C VAL A 411 -16.97 10.27 -15.83
N ILE A 412 -17.68 9.71 -16.81
CA ILE A 412 -17.23 9.67 -18.21
C ILE A 412 -17.13 11.09 -18.78
N ALA A 413 -18.05 11.98 -18.41
CA ALA A 413 -18.05 13.38 -18.86
C ALA A 413 -16.90 14.20 -18.24
N GLU A 414 -16.41 13.82 -17.06
CA GLU A 414 -15.27 14.46 -16.38
C GLU A 414 -13.91 14.17 -17.02
N ARG A 415 -13.84 13.24 -17.99
CA ARG A 415 -12.64 12.89 -18.77
C ARG A 415 -11.42 12.65 -17.88
N HIS A 416 -11.53 11.64 -17.02
CA HIS A 416 -10.43 11.22 -16.16
C HIS A 416 -9.26 10.63 -16.96
N ASP A 417 -8.06 10.81 -16.41
CA ASP A 417 -6.87 10.09 -16.88
C ASP A 417 -6.53 8.99 -15.87
N ARG A 418 -6.18 7.82 -16.35
CA ARG A 418 -5.83 6.70 -15.46
C ARG A 418 -4.57 6.96 -14.62
N VAL A 419 -3.73 7.92 -15.02
CA VAL A 419 -2.49 8.31 -14.32
C VAL A 419 -2.80 9.48 -13.39
N MET A 420 -2.61 9.29 -12.07
CA MET A 420 -3.01 10.28 -11.05
C MET A 420 -2.53 11.71 -11.29
N THR A 421 -1.30 11.90 -11.78
CA THR A 421 -0.73 13.24 -12.04
C THR A 421 -1.45 13.93 -13.18
N LYS A 422 -1.88 13.17 -14.20
CA LYS A 422 -2.67 13.67 -15.34
C LYS A 422 -4.14 13.85 -15.00
N ASP A 423 -4.65 13.11 -14.01
CA ASP A 423 -5.99 13.29 -13.45
C ASP A 423 -6.10 14.48 -12.47
N ASN A 424 -4.99 15.17 -12.20
CA ASN A 424 -4.89 16.17 -11.13
C ASN A 424 -5.30 15.60 -9.75
N TYR A 425 -4.97 14.32 -9.50
CA TYR A 425 -5.19 13.61 -8.25
C TYR A 425 -6.66 13.58 -7.78
N ARG A 426 -7.63 13.79 -8.68
CA ARG A 426 -9.07 13.85 -8.35
C ARG A 426 -9.54 12.54 -7.72
N LEU A 427 -9.38 11.42 -8.44
CA LEU A 427 -9.78 10.10 -7.93
C LEU A 427 -8.91 9.63 -6.76
N ARG A 428 -7.61 9.95 -6.79
CA ARG A 428 -6.67 9.61 -5.71
C ARG A 428 -7.08 10.23 -4.37
N THR A 429 -7.44 11.52 -4.38
CA THR A 429 -7.92 12.25 -3.19
C THR A 429 -9.23 11.67 -2.68
N ASP A 430 -10.17 11.40 -3.58
CA ASP A 430 -11.47 10.82 -3.21
C ASP A 430 -11.30 9.44 -2.58
N LEU A 431 -10.33 8.66 -3.08
CA LEU A 431 -9.98 7.36 -2.52
C LEU A 431 -9.39 7.45 -1.11
N ASP A 432 -8.46 8.38 -0.85
CA ASP A 432 -7.90 8.55 0.50
C ASP A 432 -9.00 8.85 1.52
N ASN A 433 -9.95 9.71 1.17
CA ASN A 433 -11.10 9.99 2.02
C ASN A 433 -12.02 8.78 2.18
N ALA A 434 -12.25 8.02 1.10
CA ALA A 434 -13.09 6.83 1.14
C ALA A 434 -12.49 5.75 2.06
N TYR A 435 -11.17 5.56 2.04
CA TYR A 435 -10.49 4.66 2.98
C TYR A 435 -10.67 5.09 4.42
N SER A 436 -10.39 6.36 4.75
CA SER A 436 -10.54 6.85 6.12
C SER A 436 -11.96 6.69 6.65
N ARG A 437 -12.98 6.94 5.80
CA ARG A 437 -14.39 6.73 6.15
C ARG A 437 -14.69 5.27 6.48
N GLU A 438 -14.26 4.33 5.64
CA GLU A 438 -14.49 2.90 5.88
C GLU A 438 -13.72 2.38 7.10
N SER A 439 -12.42 2.70 7.22
CA SER A 439 -11.61 2.32 8.38
C SER A 439 -12.25 2.79 9.68
N SER A 440 -12.74 4.03 9.70
CA SER A 440 -13.38 4.61 10.88
C SER A 440 -14.72 3.95 11.23
N ILE A 441 -15.54 3.60 10.23
CA ILE A 441 -16.81 2.87 10.49
C ILE A 441 -16.52 1.49 11.08
N LEU A 442 -15.57 0.76 10.51
CA LEU A 442 -15.20 -0.57 11.00
C LEU A 442 -14.60 -0.49 12.41
N ASP A 443 -13.63 0.40 12.66
CA ASP A 443 -13.03 0.55 13.99
C ASP A 443 -14.07 0.97 15.05
N ASN A 444 -14.94 1.93 14.74
CA ASN A 444 -15.99 2.37 15.67
C ASN A 444 -16.98 1.25 15.99
N TYR A 445 -17.42 0.51 14.98
CA TYR A 445 -18.36 -0.60 15.17
C TYR A 445 -17.71 -1.74 15.97
N PHE A 446 -16.53 -2.19 15.58
CA PHE A 446 -15.86 -3.30 16.26
C PHE A 446 -15.31 -2.91 17.64
N SER A 447 -15.04 -1.62 17.87
CA SER A 447 -14.64 -1.12 19.18
C SER A 447 -15.76 -1.14 20.22
N SER A 448 -17.03 -1.29 19.82
CA SER A 448 -18.14 -1.42 20.79
C SER A 448 -18.21 -2.82 21.42
N PHE A 449 -17.56 -3.83 20.85
CA PHE A 449 -17.64 -5.20 21.36
C PHE A 449 -16.66 -5.39 22.53
N THR A 450 -17.21 -5.61 23.73
CA THR A 450 -16.42 -5.84 24.94
C THR A 450 -16.48 -7.28 25.41
N ALA A 451 -15.44 -7.75 26.10
CA ALA A 451 -15.41 -9.09 26.68
C ALA A 451 -16.45 -9.28 27.81
N ALA A 452 -16.97 -8.18 28.38
CA ALA A 452 -18.05 -8.22 29.37
C ALA A 452 -19.41 -8.54 28.73
N GLU A 453 -19.67 -8.00 27.53
CA GLU A 453 -20.90 -8.25 26.77
C GLU A 453 -20.85 -9.57 25.98
N TYR A 454 -19.67 -9.97 25.52
CA TYR A 454 -19.43 -11.20 24.77
C TYR A 454 -18.38 -12.08 25.47
N PRO A 455 -18.76 -12.72 26.60
CA PRO A 455 -17.82 -13.46 27.44
C PRO A 455 -17.40 -14.81 26.85
N GLU A 456 -18.15 -15.35 25.88
CA GLU A 456 -17.86 -16.67 25.32
C GLU A 456 -16.69 -16.59 24.33
N GLU A 457 -15.71 -17.49 24.50
CA GLU A 457 -14.46 -17.49 23.72
C GLU A 457 -14.72 -17.54 22.20
N TRP A 458 -15.68 -18.37 21.77
CA TRP A 458 -16.02 -18.49 20.36
C TRP A 458 -16.61 -17.20 19.76
N GLN A 459 -17.34 -16.39 20.54
CA GLN A 459 -17.85 -15.10 20.08
C GLN A 459 -16.70 -14.14 19.82
N GLN A 460 -15.72 -14.11 20.73
CA GLN A 460 -14.54 -13.27 20.60
C GLN A 460 -13.69 -13.68 19.39
N ILE A 461 -13.52 -14.99 19.16
CA ILE A 461 -12.85 -15.52 17.95
C ILE A 461 -13.54 -15.01 16.68
N ILE A 462 -14.88 -15.13 16.60
CA ILE A 462 -15.65 -14.67 15.45
C ILE A 462 -15.53 -13.15 15.24
N ILE A 463 -15.69 -12.35 16.31
CA ILE A 463 -15.58 -10.87 16.24
C ILE A 463 -14.21 -10.47 15.69
N LYS A 464 -13.13 -11.06 16.23
CA LYS A 464 -11.75 -10.82 15.79
C LYS A 464 -11.53 -11.23 14.34
N TYR A 465 -12.05 -12.40 13.95
CA TYR A 465 -11.93 -12.92 12.60
C TYR A 465 -12.61 -12.01 11.57
N VAL A 466 -13.87 -11.65 11.79
CA VAL A 466 -14.65 -10.78 10.89
C VAL A 466 -13.99 -9.41 10.78
N HIS A 467 -13.66 -8.78 11.90
CA HIS A 467 -12.94 -7.50 11.92
C HIS A 467 -11.65 -7.58 11.10
N LYS A 468 -10.81 -8.59 11.35
CA LYS A 468 -9.53 -8.75 10.66
C LYS A 468 -9.70 -8.95 9.15
N LYS A 469 -10.64 -9.79 8.71
CA LYS A 469 -10.90 -10.05 7.28
C LYS A 469 -11.41 -8.80 6.56
N LEU A 470 -12.34 -8.06 7.16
CA LEU A 470 -12.86 -6.81 6.59
C LEU A 470 -11.76 -5.75 6.49
N THR A 471 -11.07 -5.47 7.60
CA THR A 471 -10.02 -4.44 7.65
C THR A 471 -8.84 -4.81 6.74
N SER A 472 -8.41 -6.07 6.69
CA SER A 472 -7.37 -6.52 5.76
C SER A 472 -7.76 -6.29 4.30
N SER A 473 -8.99 -6.64 3.91
CA SER A 473 -9.44 -6.49 2.52
C SER A 473 -9.59 -5.03 2.09
N VAL A 474 -10.07 -4.14 2.94
CA VAL A 474 -10.12 -2.69 2.65
C VAL A 474 -8.70 -2.13 2.47
N ARG A 475 -7.73 -2.67 3.19
CA ARG A 475 -6.33 -2.23 3.14
C ARG A 475 -5.57 -2.78 1.94
N THR A 476 -5.88 -3.97 1.47
CA THR A 476 -5.28 -4.55 0.26
C THR A 476 -6.02 -4.07 -1.00
N ASP A 477 -5.38 -3.18 -1.76
CA ASP A 477 -5.86 -2.83 -3.10
C ASP A 477 -5.98 -4.09 -3.97
N ARG A 478 -7.12 -4.24 -4.66
CA ARG A 478 -7.42 -5.44 -5.45
C ARG A 478 -8.08 -5.02 -6.76
N GLY A 479 -7.61 -5.55 -7.87
CA GLY A 479 -8.15 -5.25 -9.18
C GLY A 479 -7.43 -5.98 -10.31
N LEU A 480 -7.95 -5.84 -11.52
CA LEU A 480 -7.42 -6.54 -12.70
C LEU A 480 -6.37 -5.70 -13.44
N GLY A 481 -6.55 -4.38 -13.42
CA GLY A 481 -5.64 -3.47 -14.10
C GLY A 481 -4.27 -3.45 -13.44
N VAL A 482 -3.23 -3.63 -14.23
CA VAL A 482 -1.86 -3.29 -13.83
C VAL A 482 -1.19 -2.46 -14.91
N GLY A 483 -0.31 -1.57 -14.48
CA GLY A 483 0.50 -0.78 -15.39
C GLY A 483 1.95 -0.73 -14.96
N THR A 484 2.84 -0.69 -15.94
CA THR A 484 4.28 -0.82 -15.74
C THR A 484 5.02 0.50 -15.90
N HIS A 485 4.34 1.55 -16.34
CA HIS A 485 4.96 2.85 -16.57
C HIS A 485 5.40 3.51 -15.24
N HIS A 486 6.53 4.20 -15.25
CA HIS A 486 7.10 4.82 -14.05
C HIS A 486 6.30 6.02 -13.50
N TRP A 487 5.36 6.56 -14.29
CA TRP A 487 4.44 7.62 -13.85
C TRP A 487 3.21 7.08 -13.09
N GLU A 488 3.05 5.77 -13.05
CA GLU A 488 1.90 5.14 -12.40
C GLU A 488 2.17 4.85 -10.92
N GLU A 489 1.11 4.92 -10.13
CA GLU A 489 1.10 4.39 -8.78
C GLU A 489 1.33 2.88 -8.79
N ARG A 490 1.94 2.36 -7.73
CA ARG A 490 2.04 0.92 -7.51
C ARG A 490 1.40 0.56 -6.16
N PRO A 491 0.25 -0.13 -6.14
CA PRO A 491 -0.58 -0.51 -7.29
C PRO A 491 -1.24 0.72 -7.96
N ALA A 492 -1.72 0.56 -9.19
CA ALA A 492 -2.28 1.65 -10.01
C ALA A 492 -3.71 2.05 -9.56
N ARG A 493 -3.83 2.61 -8.35
CA ARG A 493 -5.12 2.79 -7.65
C ARG A 493 -6.13 3.61 -8.45
N THR A 494 -5.70 4.66 -9.12
CA THR A 494 -6.58 5.47 -9.99
C THR A 494 -7.29 4.58 -11.04
N MET A 495 -6.55 3.70 -11.70
CA MET A 495 -7.13 2.71 -12.64
C MET A 495 -8.00 1.66 -11.94
N LEU A 496 -7.65 1.24 -10.72
CA LEU A 496 -8.47 0.28 -9.95
C LEU A 496 -9.83 0.85 -9.52
N ILE A 497 -9.91 2.17 -9.33
CA ILE A 497 -11.16 2.89 -9.10
C ILE A 497 -11.98 2.89 -10.39
N GLU A 498 -11.37 3.29 -11.51
CA GLU A 498 -12.03 3.37 -12.82
C GLU A 498 -12.63 2.02 -13.24
N GLU A 499 -11.90 0.91 -13.08
CA GLU A 499 -12.44 -0.43 -13.39
C GLU A 499 -13.64 -0.79 -12.50
N SER A 500 -13.70 -0.29 -11.27
CA SER A 500 -14.76 -0.62 -10.30
C SER A 500 -16.00 0.23 -10.57
N ILE A 501 -15.83 1.48 -10.98
CA ILE A 501 -16.92 2.33 -11.49
C ILE A 501 -17.49 1.73 -12.77
N LEU A 502 -16.63 1.21 -13.66
CA LEU A 502 -16.97 0.64 -14.97
C LEU A 502 -17.10 -0.90 -14.94
N ALA A 503 -17.39 -1.49 -13.78
CA ALA A 503 -17.30 -2.94 -13.56
C ALA A 503 -18.13 -3.76 -14.56
N ASP A 504 -19.31 -3.27 -14.96
CA ASP A 504 -20.17 -3.92 -15.94
C ASP A 504 -19.57 -3.94 -17.35
N ARG A 505 -18.97 -2.83 -17.79
CA ARG A 505 -18.30 -2.70 -19.09
C ARG A 505 -17.03 -3.53 -19.14
N ILE A 506 -16.24 -3.50 -18.07
CA ILE A 506 -15.00 -4.29 -17.94
C ILE A 506 -15.34 -5.78 -18.03
N LEU A 507 -16.26 -6.27 -17.21
CA LEU A 507 -16.66 -7.68 -17.20
C LEU A 507 -17.18 -8.17 -18.55
N THR A 508 -18.03 -7.38 -19.21
CA THR A 508 -18.58 -7.71 -20.54
C THR A 508 -17.48 -7.88 -21.58
N ASN A 509 -16.38 -7.12 -21.48
CA ASN A 509 -15.28 -7.20 -22.43
C ASN A 509 -14.29 -8.35 -22.18
N ILE A 510 -14.18 -8.85 -20.93
CA ILE A 510 -13.13 -9.81 -20.55
C ILE A 510 -13.61 -11.23 -20.25
N LEU A 511 -14.86 -11.42 -19.79
CA LEU A 511 -15.31 -12.73 -19.26
C LEU A 511 -15.30 -13.84 -20.31
N ASP A 512 -15.69 -13.54 -21.54
CA ASP A 512 -15.74 -14.52 -22.64
C ASP A 512 -14.42 -14.62 -23.41
N LYS A 513 -13.36 -13.97 -22.91
CA LYS A 513 -12.05 -13.95 -23.53
C LYS A 513 -11.09 -14.85 -22.77
N ASP A 514 -10.35 -15.67 -23.52
CA ASP A 514 -9.20 -16.38 -23.01
C ASP A 514 -8.19 -15.38 -22.42
N GLU A 515 -7.62 -15.73 -21.27
CA GLU A 515 -6.74 -14.89 -20.46
C GLU A 515 -5.61 -14.24 -21.26
N ARG A 516 -5.10 -14.96 -22.27
CA ARG A 516 -4.00 -14.48 -23.12
C ARG A 516 -4.39 -13.22 -23.91
N TYR A 517 -5.66 -13.06 -24.21
CA TYR A 517 -6.21 -12.02 -25.08
C TYR A 517 -6.99 -10.93 -24.33
N ARG A 518 -6.96 -10.89 -22.98
CA ARG A 518 -7.77 -9.95 -22.18
C ARG A 518 -7.24 -8.51 -22.15
N ASN A 519 -5.95 -8.27 -22.39
CA ASN A 519 -5.36 -6.93 -22.26
C ASN A 519 -5.98 -5.90 -23.21
N ILE A 520 -6.21 -6.25 -24.48
CA ILE A 520 -6.80 -5.32 -25.46
C ILE A 520 -8.28 -5.02 -25.12
N PRO A 521 -9.16 -6.03 -24.92
CA PRO A 521 -10.53 -5.80 -24.47
C PRO A 521 -10.64 -5.00 -23.18
N TYR A 522 -9.77 -5.26 -22.20
CA TYR A 522 -9.71 -4.50 -20.95
C TYR A 522 -9.43 -3.01 -21.21
N ARG A 523 -8.39 -2.70 -22.01
CA ARG A 523 -8.05 -1.32 -22.37
C ARG A 523 -9.15 -0.64 -23.17
N ASN A 524 -9.81 -1.36 -24.07
CA ASN A 524 -10.90 -0.80 -24.87
C ASN A 524 -12.10 -0.43 -23.99
N ALA A 525 -12.47 -1.25 -22.99
CA ALA A 525 -13.55 -0.92 -22.07
C ALA A 525 -13.33 0.44 -21.34
N LEU A 526 -12.08 0.76 -20.99
CA LEU A 526 -11.72 2.06 -20.41
C LEU A 526 -11.71 3.19 -21.47
N LYS A 527 -11.09 2.97 -22.63
CA LYS A 527 -11.02 3.94 -23.73
C LYS A 527 -12.40 4.33 -24.26
N ASP A 528 -13.27 3.36 -24.46
CA ASP A 528 -14.65 3.54 -24.92
C ASP A 528 -15.51 4.27 -23.87
N SER A 529 -15.01 4.38 -22.64
CA SER A 529 -15.59 5.14 -21.54
C SER A 529 -14.88 6.50 -21.32
N ASN A 530 -14.19 7.02 -22.34
CA ASN A 530 -13.45 8.30 -22.33
C ASN A 530 -12.36 8.43 -21.25
N ILE A 531 -11.85 7.32 -20.71
CA ILE A 531 -10.66 7.36 -19.88
C ILE A 531 -9.44 7.61 -20.78
N THR A 532 -8.65 8.62 -20.47
CA THR A 532 -7.46 8.98 -21.26
C THR A 532 -6.20 8.34 -20.69
N SER A 533 -5.20 8.16 -21.58
CA SER A 533 -3.83 7.90 -21.18
C SER A 533 -2.88 8.01 -22.36
N ALA A 534 -1.69 8.54 -22.12
CA ALA A 534 -0.57 8.48 -23.08
C ALA A 534 0.16 7.13 -23.07
N THR A 535 -0.05 6.29 -22.05
CA THR A 535 0.77 5.11 -21.75
C THR A 535 -0.04 3.80 -21.81
N TRP A 536 -1.09 3.75 -22.64
CA TRP A 536 -1.92 2.54 -22.84
C TRP A 536 -1.15 1.28 -23.24
N ASN A 537 0.04 1.42 -23.81
CA ASN A 537 0.88 0.31 -24.23
C ASN A 537 1.59 -0.38 -23.04
N TYR A 538 1.50 0.21 -21.85
CA TYR A 538 2.09 -0.31 -20.61
C TYR A 538 1.03 -0.92 -19.68
N VAL A 539 -0.23 -1.05 -20.13
CA VAL A 539 -1.36 -1.51 -19.32
C VAL A 539 -1.80 -2.90 -19.72
N GLY A 540 -1.95 -3.78 -18.72
CA GLY A 540 -2.49 -5.12 -18.91
C GLY A 540 -3.59 -5.46 -17.92
N CYS A 541 -4.19 -6.64 -18.13
CA CYS A 541 -5.15 -7.27 -17.23
C CYS A 541 -4.53 -8.54 -16.62
N ILE A 542 -4.36 -8.60 -15.30
CA ILE A 542 -3.95 -9.82 -14.60
C ILE A 542 -5.11 -10.83 -14.57
N ASN A 543 -4.78 -12.09 -14.29
CA ASN A 543 -5.75 -13.14 -14.04
C ASN A 543 -5.85 -13.40 -12.53
N ASP A 544 -6.76 -12.67 -11.88
CA ASP A 544 -7.01 -12.77 -10.44
C ASP A 544 -8.50 -13.04 -10.22
N ASP A 545 -8.82 -14.22 -9.71
CA ASP A 545 -10.18 -14.67 -9.44
C ASP A 545 -10.89 -13.81 -8.39
N ASP A 546 -10.16 -13.31 -7.38
CA ASP A 546 -10.73 -12.39 -6.39
C ASP A 546 -11.03 -11.05 -7.05
N ALA A 547 -10.16 -10.53 -7.91
CA ALA A 547 -10.42 -9.28 -8.62
C ALA A 547 -11.65 -9.39 -9.55
N VAL A 548 -11.79 -10.51 -10.27
CA VAL A 548 -13.00 -10.78 -11.07
C VAL A 548 -14.24 -10.87 -10.16
N THR A 549 -14.14 -11.56 -9.03
CA THR A 549 -15.24 -11.71 -8.06
C THR A 549 -15.63 -10.36 -7.46
N LYS A 550 -14.67 -9.49 -7.14
CA LYS A 550 -14.90 -8.11 -6.68
C LYS A 550 -15.71 -7.35 -7.71
N LEU A 551 -15.34 -7.37 -9.00
CA LEU A 551 -16.11 -6.68 -10.03
C LEU A 551 -17.52 -7.25 -10.21
N LYS A 552 -17.69 -8.58 -10.10
CA LYS A 552 -19.02 -9.23 -10.14
C LYS A 552 -19.90 -8.77 -8.98
N ILE A 553 -19.33 -8.68 -7.78
CA ILE A 553 -19.97 -8.13 -6.59
C ILE A 553 -20.37 -6.68 -6.82
N VAL A 554 -19.47 -5.83 -7.33
CA VAL A 554 -19.78 -4.43 -7.61
C VAL A 554 -20.95 -4.31 -8.60
N LYS A 555 -20.91 -5.10 -9.68
CA LYS A 555 -21.99 -5.15 -10.68
C LYS A 555 -23.34 -5.52 -10.08
N GLN A 556 -23.38 -6.53 -9.21
CA GLN A 556 -24.63 -7.08 -8.69
C GLN A 556 -25.17 -6.36 -7.46
N CYS A 557 -24.29 -5.92 -6.56
CA CYS A 557 -24.65 -5.43 -5.24
C CYS A 557 -24.50 -3.91 -5.10
N LEU A 558 -23.64 -3.28 -5.91
CA LEU A 558 -23.28 -1.88 -5.68
C LEU A 558 -23.79 -0.96 -6.79
N LEU A 559 -23.69 -1.32 -8.08
CA LEU A 559 -24.05 -0.42 -9.21
C LEU A 559 -25.42 0.27 -9.12
N HIS A 560 -26.40 -0.31 -8.42
CA HIS A 560 -27.74 0.26 -8.24
C HIS A 560 -27.87 1.23 -7.05
N VAL A 561 -26.89 1.26 -6.12
CA VAL A 561 -26.87 2.17 -4.98
C VAL A 561 -26.73 3.61 -5.48
N ILE A 562 -27.62 4.49 -5.01
CA ILE A 562 -27.66 5.90 -5.39
C ILE A 562 -26.52 6.64 -4.69
N VAL A 563 -25.82 7.47 -5.45
CA VAL A 563 -24.74 8.34 -4.97
C VAL A 563 -24.95 9.75 -5.51
N SER A 564 -24.39 10.75 -4.84
CA SER A 564 -24.57 12.18 -5.15
C SER A 564 -23.26 12.92 -5.46
N SER A 565 -22.11 12.24 -5.40
CA SER A 565 -20.82 12.84 -5.71
C SER A 565 -19.81 11.82 -6.23
N ARG A 566 -18.71 12.33 -6.82
CA ARG A 566 -17.55 11.51 -7.21
C ARG A 566 -16.95 10.78 -6.01
N GLN A 567 -16.84 11.45 -4.86
CA GLN A 567 -16.34 10.81 -3.65
C GLN A 567 -17.21 9.62 -3.21
N GLU A 568 -18.54 9.77 -3.28
CA GLU A 568 -19.46 8.69 -2.94
C GLU A 568 -19.41 7.53 -3.94
N ILE A 569 -19.24 7.80 -5.25
CA ILE A 569 -19.11 6.70 -6.22
C ILE A 569 -17.81 5.92 -6.00
N VAL A 570 -16.69 6.59 -5.66
CA VAL A 570 -15.42 5.93 -5.33
C VAL A 570 -15.55 5.08 -4.07
N LEU A 571 -16.14 5.63 -3.01
CA LEU A 571 -16.41 4.91 -1.76
C LEU A 571 -17.31 3.70 -2.02
N CYS A 572 -18.43 3.87 -2.72
CA CYS A 572 -19.40 2.81 -2.90
C CYS A 572 -18.90 1.71 -3.86
N ARG A 573 -18.27 2.07 -4.98
CA ARG A 573 -17.91 1.11 -6.04
C ARG A 573 -16.58 0.44 -5.79
N TYR A 574 -15.56 1.18 -5.33
CA TYR A 574 -14.24 0.59 -5.12
C TYR A 574 -14.08 0.07 -3.68
N VAL A 575 -14.16 0.95 -2.68
CA VAL A 575 -13.98 0.56 -1.26
C VAL A 575 -15.09 -0.40 -0.79
N GLY A 576 -16.34 -0.14 -1.18
CA GLY A 576 -17.44 -1.07 -0.95
C GLY A 576 -17.22 -2.42 -1.63
N GLY A 577 -16.63 -2.44 -2.82
CA GLY A 577 -16.21 -3.68 -3.48
C GLY A 577 -15.16 -4.47 -2.67
N LEU A 578 -14.17 -3.77 -2.09
CA LEU A 578 -13.14 -4.37 -1.23
C LEU A 578 -13.72 -4.96 0.06
N ARG A 579 -14.68 -4.27 0.70
CA ARG A 579 -15.37 -4.80 1.89
C ARG A 579 -16.25 -6.00 1.52
N LYS A 580 -17.07 -5.88 0.48
CA LYS A 580 -18.03 -6.92 0.07
C LYS A 580 -17.35 -8.22 -0.36
N ILE A 581 -16.14 -8.17 -0.93
CA ILE A 581 -15.40 -9.41 -1.21
C ILE A 581 -14.87 -10.09 0.05
N ALA A 582 -14.56 -9.35 1.11
CA ALA A 582 -14.26 -9.98 2.41
C ALA A 582 -15.51 -10.63 3.00
N GLU A 583 -16.66 -9.96 2.99
CA GLU A 583 -17.93 -10.55 3.41
C GLU A 583 -18.25 -11.83 2.60
N TYR A 584 -18.05 -11.80 1.28
CA TYR A 584 -18.20 -12.96 0.42
C TYR A 584 -17.28 -14.13 0.84
N LYS A 585 -16.00 -13.86 1.17
CA LYS A 585 -15.06 -14.89 1.63
C LYS A 585 -15.40 -15.42 3.02
N ILE A 586 -15.92 -14.58 3.91
CA ILE A 586 -16.42 -15.01 5.23
C ILE A 586 -17.58 -16.00 5.02
N LEU A 587 -18.53 -15.70 4.13
CA LEU A 587 -19.62 -16.61 3.77
C LEU A 587 -19.12 -17.93 3.16
N GLU A 588 -18.15 -17.88 2.25
CA GLU A 588 -17.52 -19.10 1.71
C GLU A 588 -16.88 -19.95 2.83
N ASN A 589 -16.19 -19.31 3.78
CA ASN A 589 -15.61 -19.99 4.94
C ASN A 589 -16.65 -20.49 5.95
N MET A 590 -17.88 -19.98 5.93
CA MET A 590 -19.02 -20.56 6.64
C MET A 590 -19.62 -21.78 5.92
N GLY A 591 -19.12 -22.12 4.72
CA GLY A 591 -19.58 -23.27 3.92
C GLY A 591 -20.65 -22.94 2.89
N TYR A 592 -20.93 -21.67 2.63
CA TYR A 592 -21.89 -21.26 1.61
C TYR A 592 -21.32 -21.55 0.20
N LYS A 593 -22.19 -21.97 -0.72
CA LYS A 593 -21.84 -22.09 -2.14
C LYS A 593 -21.85 -20.70 -2.80
N LYS A 594 -21.04 -20.51 -3.84
CA LYS A 594 -20.85 -19.23 -4.55
C LYS A 594 -22.16 -18.47 -4.86
N ASP A 595 -23.16 -19.16 -5.40
CA ASP A 595 -24.45 -18.52 -5.74
C ASP A 595 -25.19 -18.03 -4.49
N LYS A 596 -25.21 -18.84 -3.42
CA LYS A 596 -25.80 -18.47 -2.12
C LYS A 596 -25.03 -17.35 -1.44
N CYS A 597 -23.69 -17.35 -1.52
CA CYS A 597 -22.89 -16.22 -1.03
C CYS A 597 -23.35 -14.93 -1.69
N MET A 598 -23.62 -14.94 -3.00
CA MET A 598 -24.05 -13.75 -3.72
C MET A 598 -25.47 -13.29 -3.39
N GLU A 599 -26.39 -14.24 -3.15
CA GLU A 599 -27.73 -13.93 -2.67
C GLU A 599 -27.68 -13.29 -1.28
N GLU A 600 -26.93 -13.89 -0.36
CA GLU A 600 -26.78 -13.43 1.01
C GLU A 600 -26.10 -12.06 1.07
N LEU A 601 -25.04 -11.86 0.28
CA LEU A 601 -24.28 -10.61 0.21
C LEU A 601 -25.14 -9.41 -0.22
N LYS A 602 -26.18 -9.62 -1.04
CA LYS A 602 -27.14 -8.57 -1.43
C LYS A 602 -28.00 -8.09 -0.27
N THR A 603 -28.15 -8.89 0.78
CA THR A 603 -28.91 -8.54 1.99
C THR A 603 -28.07 -7.75 2.99
N ILE A 604 -26.75 -7.89 2.94
CA ILE A 604 -25.83 -7.15 3.80
C ILE A 604 -25.71 -5.74 3.22
N PRO A 605 -26.02 -4.68 3.98
CA PRO A 605 -25.96 -3.32 3.47
C PRO A 605 -24.50 -2.83 3.36
N PHE A 606 -24.31 -1.67 2.73
CA PHE A 606 -23.05 -0.93 2.68
C PHE A 606 -23.33 0.56 2.89
#